data_AF-A0A317U207-F1
#
_entry.id   AF-A0A317U207-F1
#
_cell.length_a   1.000
_cell.length_b   1.000
_cell.length_c   1.000
_cell.angle_alpha   90.00
_cell.angle_beta   90.00
_cell.angle_gamma   90.00
#
_symmetry.space_group_name_H-M   'P 1'
#
loop_
_entity.id
_entity.type
_entity.pdbx_description
1 polymer ?
#
loop_
_entity_poly.entity_id
_entity_poly.type
_entity_poly.pdbx_seq_one_letter_code
_entity_poly.pdbx_strand_id
1 'polypeptide(L)' 'MEKYRHKANKSIGLGILCNNSDHLINTASYIEFPWEYDRNIEGLIDSETKPTPTKKKKTGRNSLCPCGSGKKYKKCCLNS' A
#
# COMPACT_ATOMS: atom_id res chain seq x y z
N MET A 1 12.92 2.45 6.84
CA MET A 1 11.96 2.69 7.93
C MET A 1 11.02 1.51 8.16
N GLU A 2 10.29 1.02 7.15
CA GLU A 2 9.30 -0.06 7.36
C GLU A 2 9.86 -1.35 8.01
N LYS A 3 11.07 -1.77 7.61
CA LYS A 3 11.75 -2.93 8.20
C LYS A 3 12.09 -2.73 9.68
N TYR A 4 12.55 -1.53 10.03
CA TYR A 4 12.89 -1.14 11.40
C TYR A 4 11.62 -1.12 12.27
N ARG A 5 10.50 -0.57 11.77
CA ARG A 5 9.19 -0.58 12.45
C ARG A 5 8.72 -1.99 12.82
N HIS A 6 8.93 -2.94 11.92
CA HIS A 6 8.52 -4.33 12.12
C HIS A 6 9.57 -5.16 12.88
N LYS A 7 10.67 -4.54 13.34
CA LYS A 7 11.78 -5.21 14.04
C LYS A 7 12.31 -6.43 13.28
N ALA A 8 12.34 -6.34 11.95
CA ALA A 8 12.71 -7.44 11.08
C ALA A 8 14.22 -7.49 10.85
N ASN A 9 14.85 -8.64 11.15
CA ASN A 9 16.30 -8.85 10.96
C ASN A 9 16.70 -9.17 9.51
N LYS A 10 15.74 -9.59 8.69
CA LYS A 10 15.94 -10.06 7.31
C LYS A 10 14.77 -9.60 6.45
N SER A 11 15.04 -9.30 5.19
CA SER A 11 14.01 -8.81 4.27
C SER A 11 14.33 -9.11 2.82
N ILE A 12 13.29 -9.40 2.04
CA ILE A 12 13.37 -9.51 0.58
C ILE A 12 12.60 -8.33 -0.02
N GLY A 13 13.24 -7.55 -0.88
CA GLY A 13 12.62 -6.49 -1.67
C GLY A 13 12.46 -6.94 -3.11
N LEU A 14 11.23 -6.92 -3.63
CA LEU A 14 10.92 -7.21 -5.02
C LEU A 14 10.66 -5.88 -5.74
N GLY A 15 11.41 -5.61 -6.81
CA GLY A 15 11.34 -4.37 -7.57
C GLY A 15 10.75 -4.58 -8.95
N ILE A 16 9.92 -3.63 -9.38
CA ILE A 16 9.31 -3.57 -10.70
C ILE A 16 9.86 -2.33 -11.40
N LEU A 17 10.32 -2.49 -12.64
CA LEU A 17 10.72 -1.39 -13.50
C LEU A 17 9.49 -0.94 -14.29
N CYS A 18 9.08 0.32 -14.12
CA CYS A 18 7.89 0.87 -14.77
C CYS A 18 8.11 1.23 -16.26
N ASN A 19 9.09 0.62 -16.94
CA ASN A 19 9.48 0.93 -18.32
C ASN A 19 8.90 -0.05 -19.34
N ASN A 20 7.67 -0.52 -19.12
CA ASN A 20 6.96 -1.43 -20.02
C ASN A 20 7.56 -2.84 -20.12
N SER A 21 8.21 -3.33 -19.05
CA SER A 21 8.63 -4.73 -18.99
C SER A 21 7.44 -5.67 -18.75
N ASP A 22 7.34 -6.75 -19.50
CA ASP A 22 6.38 -7.85 -19.24
C ASP A 22 6.73 -8.69 -18.00
N HIS A 23 7.83 -8.38 -17.32
CA HIS A 23 8.23 -9.07 -16.11
C HIS A 23 7.47 -8.55 -14.89
N LEU A 24 6.84 -9.47 -14.16
CA LEU A 24 6.13 -9.18 -12.91
C LEU A 24 7.08 -8.70 -11.80
N ILE A 25 8.33 -9.16 -11.83
CA ILE A 25 9.41 -8.77 -10.92
C ILE A 25 10.67 -8.64 -11.76
N ASN A 26 11.30 -7.47 -11.74
CA ASN A 26 12.53 -7.21 -12.49
C ASN A 26 13.77 -7.44 -11.64
N THR A 27 13.67 -7.20 -10.34
CA THR A 27 14.78 -7.33 -9.42
C THR A 27 14.32 -7.88 -8.09
N ALA A 28 15.17 -8.66 -7.44
CA ALA A 28 15.01 -9.09 -6.07
C ALA A 28 16.28 -8.70 -5.30
N SER A 29 16.09 -8.13 -4.12
CA SER A 29 17.15 -7.79 -3.19
C SER A 29 16.91 -8.57 -1.89
N TYR A 30 17.95 -9.21 -1.38
CA TYR A 30 17.93 -9.81 -0.04
C TYR A 30 18.83 -8.97 0.86
N ILE A 31 18.28 -8.54 1.99
CA ILE A 31 18.98 -7.68 2.93
C ILE A 31 18.86 -8.31 4.31
N GLU A 32 20.01 -8.67 4.86
CA GLU A 32 20.18 -8.96 6.28
C GLU A 32 20.60 -7.68 6.98
N PHE A 33 19.85 -7.30 8.00
CA PHE A 33 20.12 -6.12 8.79
C PHE A 33 19.67 -6.43 10.22
N PRO A 34 20.59 -6.71 11.15
CA PRO A 34 20.21 -6.98 12.53
C PRO A 34 19.48 -5.76 13.09
N TRP A 35 18.32 -5.98 13.69
CA TRP A 35 17.58 -4.89 14.31
C TRP A 35 18.34 -4.43 15.55
N GLU A 36 18.72 -3.16 15.55
CA GLU A 36 19.35 -2.49 16.68
C GLU A 36 18.51 -1.27 17.03
N TYR A 37 18.36 -1.02 18.33
CA TYR A 37 17.64 0.14 18.81
C TYR A 37 18.44 1.41 18.51
N ASP A 38 17.84 2.35 17.80
CA ASP A 38 18.40 3.66 17.52
C ASP A 38 17.40 4.75 17.91
N ARG A 39 17.78 5.58 18.89
CA ARG A 39 16.95 6.67 19.42
C ARG A 39 16.52 7.66 18.33
N ASN A 40 17.39 7.94 17.36
CA ASN A 40 17.08 8.88 16.28
C ASN A 40 16.03 8.26 15.35
N ILE A 41 16.16 6.98 15.03
CA ILE A 41 15.20 6.26 14.18
C ILE A 41 13.84 6.14 14.87
N GLU A 42 13.80 5.86 16.18
CA GLU A 42 12.55 5.89 16.97
C GLU A 42 11.88 7.26 16.93
N GLY A 43 12.65 8.34 17.17
CA GLY A 43 12.12 9.70 17.12
C GLY A 43 11.55 10.07 15.76
N LEU A 44 12.18 9.62 14.67
CA LEU A 44 11.65 9.78 13.32
C LEU A 44 10.34 9.01 13.14
N ILE A 45 10.25 7.76 13.58
CA ILE A 45 9.04 6.92 13.46
C ILE A 45 7.86 7.54 14.22
N ASP A 46 8.10 8.06 15.42
CA ASP A 46 7.06 8.72 16.22
C ASP A 46 6.58 10.04 15.59
N SER A 47 7.49 10.77 14.93
CA SER A 47 7.16 12.01 14.22
C SER A 47 6.42 11.77 12.90
N GLU A 48 6.54 10.58 12.30
CA GLU A 48 5.84 10.25 11.07
C GLU A 48 4.34 10.06 11.32
N THR A 49 3.50 10.84 10.61
CA THR A 49 2.05 10.60 10.58
C THR A 49 1.77 9.21 10.01
N LYS A 50 1.25 8.31 10.85
CA LYS A 50 0.84 6.97 10.42
C LYS A 50 -0.12 7.10 9.22
N PRO A 51 0.12 6.40 8.10
CA PRO A 51 -0.83 6.38 7.00
C PRO A 51 -2.14 5.78 7.51
N THR A 52 -3.12 6.63 7.76
CA THR A 52 -4.47 6.16 8.08
C THR A 52 -4.98 5.45 6.85
N PRO A 53 -5.46 4.20 6.95
CA PRO A 53 -6.10 3.55 5.82
C PRO A 53 -7.21 4.49 5.35
N THR A 54 -7.08 5.02 4.13
CA THR A 54 -8.15 5.80 3.52
C THR A 54 -9.36 4.90 3.51
N LYS A 55 -10.31 5.17 4.41
CA LYS A 55 -11.63 4.55 4.36
C LYS A 55 -12.25 5.04 3.06
N LYS A 56 -12.00 4.34 1.95
CA LYS A 56 -12.74 4.56 0.71
C LYS A 56 -14.20 4.44 1.12
N LYS A 57 -14.97 5.53 1.02
CA LYS A 57 -16.41 5.49 1.25
C LYS A 57 -16.95 4.40 0.34
N LYS A 58 -17.43 3.30 0.93
CA LYS A 58 -18.04 2.21 0.15
C LYS A 58 -19.30 2.79 -0.48
N THR A 59 -19.34 2.86 -1.81
CA THR A 59 -20.56 3.26 -2.52
C THR A 59 -21.67 2.28 -2.16
N GLY A 60 -22.76 2.79 -1.59
CA GLY A 60 -23.91 1.97 -1.23
C GLY A 60 -24.49 1.29 -2.47
N ARG A 61 -24.83 0.00 -2.36
CA ARG A 61 -25.36 -0.82 -3.47
C ARG A 61 -26.56 -0.16 -4.18
N ASN A 62 -27.41 0.55 -3.43
CA ASN A 62 -28.59 1.25 -3.96
C ASN A 62 -28.37 2.74 -4.26
N SER A 63 -27.20 3.33 -3.94
CA SER A 63 -26.86 4.73 -4.22
C SER A 63 -26.72 4.98 -5.72
N LEU A 64 -26.81 6.24 -6.16
CA LEU A 64 -26.47 6.62 -7.54
C LEU A 64 -25.02 6.23 -7.84
N CYS A 65 -24.79 5.73 -9.07
CA CYS A 65 -23.48 5.30 -9.49
C CYS A 65 -22.54 6.49 -9.67
N PRO A 66 -21.31 6.45 -9.13
CA PRO A 66 -20.35 7.55 -9.23
C PRO A 66 -19.83 7.80 -10.66
N CYS A 67 -20.14 6.93 -11.63
CA CYS A 67 -19.81 7.15 -13.05
C CYS A 67 -20.74 8.14 -13.77
N GLY A 68 -21.75 8.68 -13.10
CA GLY A 68 -22.66 9.68 -13.68
C GLY A 68 -23.80 9.10 -14.53
N SER A 69 -23.97 7.78 -14.56
CA SER A 69 -25.00 7.13 -15.41
C SER A 69 -26.45 7.34 -14.97
N GLY A 70 -26.69 7.95 -13.80
CA GLY A 70 -28.02 8.06 -13.19
C GLY A 70 -28.61 6.74 -12.66
N LYS A 71 -27.93 5.60 -12.85
CA LYS A 71 -28.37 4.28 -12.39
C LYS A 71 -27.94 4.01 -10.95
N LYS A 72 -28.66 3.13 -10.23
CA LYS A 72 -28.20 2.59 -8.93
C LYS A 72 -26.88 1.83 -9.15
N TYR A 73 -25.92 1.95 -8.22
CA TYR A 73 -24.59 1.34 -8.32
C TYR A 73 -24.66 -0.17 -8.63
N LYS A 74 -25.60 -0.90 -8.01
CA LYS A 74 -25.86 -2.33 -8.29
C LYS A 74 -26.30 -2.68 -9.71
N LYS A 75 -26.85 -1.72 -10.44
CA LYS A 75 -27.33 -1.87 -11.83
C LYS A 75 -26.39 -1.20 -12.83
N CYS A 76 -25.20 -0.79 -12.38
CA CYS A 76 -24.16 -0.15 -13.17
C CYS A 76 -22.83 -0.81 -12.79
N CYS A 77 -21.83 -0.05 -12.36
CA CYS A 77 -20.45 -0.51 -12.17
C CYS A 77 -20.21 -1.63 -11.14
N LEU A 78 -21.22 -2.08 -10.38
CA LEU A 78 -21.07 -3.24 -9.48
C LEU A 78 -21.32 -4.58 -10.18
N ASN A 79 -22.21 -4.60 -11.19
CA ASN A 79 -22.60 -5.80 -11.94
C ASN A 79 -22.31 -5.66 -13.45
N SER A 80 -21.53 -4.64 -13.85
CA SER A 80 -21.09 -4.47 -15.24
C SER A 80 -19.89 -5.35 -15.52
#